data_AF-O88414-F1
#
_entry.id   AF-O88414-F1
#
_cell.length_a   1.000
_cell.length_b   1.000
_cell.length_c   1.000
_cell.angle_alpha   90.00
_cell.angle_beta   90.00
_cell.angle_gamma   90.00
#
_symmetry.space_group_name_H-M   'P 1'
#
loop_
_entity.id
_entity.type
_entity.pdbx_description
1 polymer ?
#
loop_
_entity_poly.entity_id
_entity_poly.type
_entity_poly.pdbx_seq_one_letter_code
_entity_poly.pdbx_strand_id
1 'polypeptide(L)'
;KVQSFLRGWLCRRKWKTVIQDYIRSPHADSMRKRNQVVFSMLEAEAEYVQQLHILVNNFLRPLRMAASSKKPPITHDDVSSIFLNSETIMFLHQIFYQGLKARISSWPTLVLADLFDILLPMLNIYQEFVRNHQYSLQILAHCKQNRDFDKLLKQYEAKPDCEERTLETFLTYPMFQIPRY
;
A
#
# COMPACT_ATOMS: atom_id res chain seq x y z
N LYS A 1 3.56 39.18 -48.43
CA LYS A 1 3.04 39.02 -47.04
C LYS A 1 1.98 37.91 -46.91
N VAL A 2 0.99 37.79 -47.80
CA VAL A 2 -0.08 36.76 -47.73
C VAL A 2 0.42 35.31 -47.81
N GLN A 3 1.42 35.00 -48.63
CA GLN A 3 1.93 33.63 -48.80
C GLN A 3 2.61 33.05 -47.55
N SER A 4 3.25 33.88 -46.72
CA SER A 4 3.89 33.43 -45.47
C SER A 4 2.83 33.06 -44.41
N PHE A 5 1.76 33.85 -44.33
CA PHE A 5 0.63 33.58 -43.45
C PHE A 5 -0.08 32.26 -43.81
N LEU A 6 -0.33 32.04 -45.11
CA LEU A 6 -0.95 30.82 -45.62
C LEU A 6 -0.10 29.57 -45.33
N ARG A 7 1.24 29.65 -45.52
CA ARG A 7 2.16 28.57 -45.16
C ARG A 7 2.16 28.28 -43.66
N GLY A 8 2.16 29.31 -42.82
CA GLY A 8 2.07 29.16 -41.37
C GLY A 8 0.74 28.54 -40.91
N TRP A 9 -0.38 28.94 -41.52
CA TRP A 9 -1.70 28.35 -41.25
C TRP A 9 -1.77 26.88 -41.70
N LEU A 10 -1.29 26.55 -42.90
CA LEU A 10 -1.21 25.17 -43.41
C LEU A 10 -0.34 24.29 -42.51
N CYS A 11 0.80 24.81 -42.04
CA CYS A 11 1.68 24.10 -41.13
C CYS A 11 0.95 23.79 -39.82
N ARG A 12 0.35 24.79 -39.16
CA ARG A 12 -0.43 24.59 -37.93
C ARG A 12 -1.57 23.58 -38.11
N ARG A 13 -2.25 23.58 -39.26
CA ARG A 13 -3.33 22.64 -39.56
C ARG A 13 -2.82 21.22 -39.73
N LYS A 14 -1.72 21.02 -40.47
CA LYS A 14 -1.05 19.72 -40.60
C LYS A 14 -0.53 19.20 -39.27
N TRP A 15 0.09 20.06 -38.46
CA TRP A 15 0.52 19.72 -37.10
C TRP A 15 -0.65 19.27 -36.22
N LYS A 16 -1.79 19.97 -36.26
CA LYS A 16 -3.00 19.54 -35.54
C LYS A 16 -3.47 18.14 -35.97
N THR A 17 -3.47 17.85 -37.27
CA THR A 17 -3.84 16.53 -37.80
C THR A 17 -2.86 15.44 -37.34
N VAL A 18 -1.55 15.67 -37.49
CA VAL A 18 -0.51 14.72 -37.05
C VAL A 18 -0.61 14.42 -35.55
N ILE A 19 -0.85 15.44 -34.73
CA ILE A 19 -1.06 15.27 -33.28
C ILE A 19 -2.33 14.44 -33.01
N GLN A 20 -3.44 14.73 -33.69
CA GLN A 20 -4.67 13.95 -33.52
C GLN A 20 -4.51 12.49 -33.95
N ASP A 21 -3.82 12.25 -35.06
CA ASP A 21 -3.55 10.91 -35.57
C ASP A 21 -2.63 10.13 -34.61
N TYR A 22 -1.62 10.79 -34.04
CA TYR A 22 -0.79 10.20 -32.98
C TYR A 22 -1.61 9.88 -31.72
N ILE A 23 -2.44 10.80 -31.24
CA ILE A 23 -3.30 10.59 -30.05
C ILE A 23 -4.27 9.43 -30.26
N ARG A 24 -4.71 9.18 -31.49
CA ARG A 24 -5.58 8.06 -31.88
C ARG A 24 -4.81 6.80 -32.31
N SER A 25 -3.48 6.84 -32.27
CA SER A 25 -2.66 5.71 -32.68
C SER A 25 -2.75 4.57 -31.65
N PRO A 26 -2.69 3.29 -32.08
CA PRO A 26 -2.63 2.15 -31.17
C PRO A 26 -1.47 2.23 -30.17
N HIS A 27 -0.37 2.87 -30.54
CA HIS A 27 0.78 3.10 -29.67
C HIS A 27 0.44 4.06 -28.52
N ALA A 28 -0.17 5.22 -28.82
CA ALA A 28 -0.60 6.16 -27.79
C ALA A 28 -1.68 5.56 -26.88
N ASP A 29 -2.60 4.75 -27.43
CA ASP A 29 -3.56 3.99 -26.64
C ASP A 29 -2.91 2.99 -25.69
N SER A 30 -1.96 2.20 -26.18
CA SER A 30 -1.19 1.25 -25.37
C SER A 30 -0.44 1.95 -24.24
N MET A 31 0.20 3.09 -24.55
CA MET A 31 0.89 3.90 -23.54
C MET A 31 -0.06 4.44 -22.49
N ARG A 32 -1.22 4.98 -22.88
CA ARG A 32 -2.24 5.44 -21.93
C ARG A 32 -2.71 4.32 -21.00
N LYS A 33 -3.02 3.14 -21.53
CA LYS A 33 -3.44 1.98 -20.73
C LYS A 33 -2.35 1.54 -19.76
N ARG A 34 -1.10 1.43 -20.23
CA ARG A 34 0.04 1.08 -19.37
C ARG A 34 0.19 2.08 -18.22
N ASN A 35 0.09 3.36 -18.50
CA ASN A 35 0.22 4.41 -17.49
C ASN A 35 -0.91 4.35 -16.48
N GLN A 36 -2.14 4.16 -16.95
CA GLN A 36 -3.30 4.05 -16.09
C GLN A 36 -3.13 2.91 -15.08
N VAL A 37 -2.65 1.73 -15.52
CA VAL A 37 -2.35 0.61 -14.63
C VAL A 37 -1.28 0.98 -13.60
N VAL A 38 -0.20 1.65 -14.02
CA VAL A 38 0.90 2.04 -13.12
C VAL A 38 0.45 3.08 -12.09
N PHE A 39 -0.36 4.06 -12.48
CA PHE A 39 -0.90 5.05 -11.55
C PHE A 39 -1.89 4.42 -10.58
N SER A 40 -2.81 3.57 -11.05
CA SER A 40 -3.72 2.82 -10.17
C SER A 40 -2.96 1.90 -9.21
N MET A 41 -1.84 1.31 -9.64
CA MET A 41 -0.97 0.53 -8.77
C MET A 41 -0.31 1.40 -7.69
N LEU A 42 0.22 2.57 -8.06
CA LEU A 42 0.82 3.50 -7.10
C LEU A 42 -0.20 3.96 -6.05
N GLU A 43 -1.42 4.32 -6.48
CA GLU A 43 -2.50 4.75 -5.59
C GLU A 43 -2.91 3.62 -4.64
N ALA A 44 -3.13 2.41 -5.16
CA ALA A 44 -3.43 1.25 -4.33
C ALA A 44 -2.30 0.91 -3.35
N GLU A 45 -1.05 1.04 -3.77
CA GLU A 45 0.11 0.83 -2.90
C GLU A 45 0.19 1.87 -1.79
N ALA A 46 -0.05 3.15 -2.12
CA ALA A 46 -0.05 4.23 -1.14
C ALA A 46 -1.09 4.00 -0.04
N GLU A 47 -2.31 3.64 -0.45
CA GLU A 47 -3.39 3.30 0.47
C GLU A 47 -3.01 2.11 1.36
N TYR A 48 -2.50 1.03 0.75
CA TYR A 48 -2.11 -0.18 1.48
C TYR A 48 -0.99 0.08 2.51
N VAL A 49 0.06 0.80 2.11
CA VAL A 49 1.15 1.22 3.00
C VAL A 49 0.62 2.07 4.15
N GLN A 50 -0.33 2.97 3.89
CA GLN A 50 -0.96 3.77 4.94
C GLN A 50 -1.72 2.89 5.95
N GLN A 51 -2.48 1.90 5.49
CA GLN A 51 -3.17 0.96 6.39
C GLN A 51 -2.19 0.15 7.25
N LEU A 52 -1.10 -0.35 6.66
CA LEU A 52 -0.05 -1.04 7.40
C LEU A 52 0.66 -0.11 8.40
N HIS A 53 0.87 1.15 8.03
CA HIS A 53 1.46 2.14 8.91
C HIS A 53 0.58 2.40 10.13
N ILE A 54 -0.74 2.47 9.96
CA ILE A 54 -1.70 2.59 11.07
C ILE A 54 -1.64 1.33 11.95
N LEU A 55 -1.69 0.14 11.35
CA LEU A 55 -1.58 -1.14 12.08
C LEU A 55 -0.32 -1.16 12.98
N VAL A 56 0.83 -0.76 12.44
CA VAL A 56 2.10 -0.80 13.17
C VAL A 56 2.22 0.33 14.21
N ASN A 57 1.91 1.56 13.84
CA ASN A 57 2.14 2.72 14.70
C ASN A 57 1.05 2.97 15.73
N ASN A 58 -0.20 2.66 15.40
CA ASN A 58 -1.33 2.95 16.28
C ASN A 58 -1.66 1.78 17.20
N PHE A 59 -1.31 0.55 16.81
CA PHE A 59 -1.58 -0.66 17.59
C PHE A 59 -0.31 -1.39 18.04
N LEU A 60 0.50 -1.90 17.11
CA LEU A 60 1.64 -2.76 17.45
C LEU A 60 2.65 -2.06 18.38
N ARG A 61 3.14 -0.87 18.02
CA ARG A 61 4.13 -0.14 18.83
C ARG A 61 3.58 0.22 20.22
N PRO A 62 2.38 0.83 20.35
CA PRO A 62 1.80 1.12 21.66
C PRO A 62 1.51 -0.13 22.51
N LEU A 63 1.05 -1.23 21.91
CA LEU A 63 0.82 -2.48 22.63
C LEU A 63 2.12 -3.14 23.10
N ARG A 64 3.17 -3.08 22.27
CA ARG A 64 4.51 -3.53 22.66
C ARG A 64 5.06 -2.73 23.84
N MET A 65 4.81 -1.42 23.86
CA MET A 65 5.17 -0.57 25.00
C MET A 65 4.32 -0.89 26.25
N ALA A 66 3.02 -1.13 26.09
CA ALA A 66 2.13 -1.50 27.18
C ALA A 66 2.53 -2.84 27.82
N ALA A 67 3.03 -3.78 27.01
CA ALA A 67 3.57 -5.06 27.48
C ALA A 67 4.81 -4.93 28.36
N SER A 68 5.57 -3.82 28.24
CA SER A 68 6.72 -3.52 29.09
C SER A 68 6.36 -2.73 30.37
N SER A 69 5.08 -2.46 30.61
CA SER A 69 4.65 -1.70 31.80
C SER A 69 4.71 -2.55 33.08
N LYS A 70 4.68 -1.90 34.25
CA LYS A 70 4.74 -2.57 35.57
C LYS A 70 3.57 -3.53 35.83
N LYS A 71 2.42 -3.31 35.18
CA LYS A 71 1.23 -4.17 35.21
C LYS A 71 0.72 -4.30 33.77
N PRO A 72 1.33 -5.19 32.97
CA PRO A 72 1.06 -5.23 31.55
C PRO A 72 -0.35 -5.79 31.28
N PRO A 73 -1.18 -5.11 30.47
CA PRO A 73 -2.50 -5.63 30.08
C PRO A 73 -2.39 -6.78 29.07
N ILE A 74 -1.23 -6.93 28.42
CA ILE A 74 -0.92 -7.94 27.40
C ILE A 74 0.56 -8.32 27.50
N THR A 75 0.92 -9.57 27.17
CA THR A 75 2.33 -10.01 27.19
C THR A 75 3.05 -9.71 25.88
N HIS A 76 4.38 -9.73 25.89
CA HIS A 76 5.18 -9.59 24.67
C HIS A 76 4.91 -10.74 23.67
N ASP A 77 4.67 -11.94 24.17
CA ASP A 77 4.38 -13.13 23.36
C ASP A 77 3.01 -13.01 22.68
N ASP A 78 2.00 -12.49 23.38
CA ASP A 78 0.68 -12.21 22.81
C ASP A 78 0.79 -11.16 21.70
N VAL A 79 1.51 -10.06 21.94
CA VAL A 79 1.74 -9.02 20.92
C VAL A 79 2.45 -9.61 19.69
N SER A 80 3.51 -10.40 19.90
CA SER A 80 4.23 -11.07 18.82
C SER A 80 3.30 -12.00 18.02
N SER A 81 2.45 -12.77 18.73
CA SER A 81 1.52 -13.72 18.13
C SER A 81 0.38 -13.04 17.36
N ILE A 82 -0.12 -11.89 17.84
CA ILE A 82 -1.19 -11.12 17.17
C ILE A 82 -0.65 -10.46 15.90
N PHE A 83 0.50 -9.79 15.99
CA PHE A 83 0.99 -8.96 14.89
C PHE A 83 1.92 -9.70 13.93
N LEU A 84 2.42 -10.89 14.29
CA LEU A 84 3.30 -11.71 13.46
C LEU A 84 4.43 -10.87 12.85
N ASN A 85 4.66 -11.00 11.54
CA ASN A 85 5.64 -10.26 10.77
C ASN A 85 5.07 -8.99 10.09
N SER A 86 3.97 -8.42 10.59
CA SER A 86 3.33 -7.22 10.03
C SER A 86 4.26 -6.00 9.94
N GLU A 87 5.19 -5.81 10.90
CA GLU A 87 6.18 -4.73 10.85
C GLU A 87 7.15 -4.91 9.67
N THR A 88 7.58 -6.14 9.41
CA THR A 88 8.42 -6.49 8.26
C THR A 88 7.67 -6.27 6.94
N ILE A 89 6.40 -6.68 6.88
CA ILE A 89 5.53 -6.47 5.71
C ILE A 89 5.41 -4.96 5.42
N MET A 90 5.09 -4.14 6.43
CA MET A 90 5.03 -2.68 6.29
C MET A 90 6.34 -2.10 5.73
N PHE A 91 7.49 -2.49 6.27
CA PHE A 91 8.78 -1.98 5.83
C PHE A 91 9.07 -2.32 4.36
N LEU A 92 8.76 -3.56 3.95
CA LEU A 92 8.95 -4.02 2.59
C LEU A 92 8.07 -3.28 1.58
N HIS A 93 6.77 -3.12 1.90
CA HIS A 93 5.85 -2.34 1.07
C HIS A 93 6.21 -0.85 1.02
N GLN A 94 6.74 -0.29 2.12
CA GLN A 94 7.28 1.07 2.12
C GLN A 94 8.44 1.21 1.13
N ILE A 95 9.37 0.26 1.07
CA ILE A 95 10.48 0.26 0.09
C ILE A 95 9.94 0.19 -1.33
N PHE A 96 9.01 -0.75 -1.57
CA PHE A 96 8.39 -0.93 -2.88
C PHE A 96 7.66 0.33 -3.35
N TYR A 97 6.87 0.96 -2.48
CA TYR A 97 6.19 2.22 -2.75
C TYR A 97 7.14 3.37 -3.10
N GLN A 98 8.24 3.52 -2.35
CA GLN A 98 9.26 4.54 -2.69
C GLN A 98 9.91 4.26 -4.04
N GLY A 99 10.17 2.98 -4.35
CA GLY A 99 10.65 2.54 -5.66
C GLY A 99 9.69 2.90 -6.80
N LEU A 100 8.39 2.64 -6.63
CA LEU A 100 7.35 3.01 -7.60
C LEU A 100 7.31 4.53 -7.82
N LYS A 101 7.32 5.32 -6.73
CA LYS A 101 7.28 6.78 -6.79
C LYS A 101 8.51 7.37 -7.50
N ALA A 102 9.69 6.82 -7.25
CA ALA A 102 10.92 7.22 -7.93
C ALA A 102 10.85 6.95 -9.44
N ARG A 103 10.34 5.78 -9.86
CA ARG A 103 10.22 5.42 -11.29
C ARG A 103 9.20 6.28 -12.03
N ILE A 104 8.09 6.63 -11.39
CA ILE A 104 7.09 7.54 -11.97
C ILE A 104 7.68 8.94 -12.18
N SER A 105 8.63 9.36 -11.34
CA SER A 105 9.33 10.63 -11.50
C SER A 105 10.27 10.66 -12.71
N SER A 106 10.71 9.49 -13.21
CA SER A 106 11.55 9.33 -14.40
C SER A 106 10.77 9.12 -15.70
N TRP A 107 9.51 9.58 -15.74
CA TRP A 107 8.65 9.58 -16.92
C TRP A 107 9.36 10.14 -18.17
N PRO A 108 9.23 9.53 -19.37
CA PRO A 108 8.35 8.41 -19.76
C PRO A 108 9.00 7.01 -19.72
N THR A 109 10.28 6.89 -19.32
CA THR A 109 10.99 5.60 -19.33
C THR A 109 10.66 4.81 -18.07
N LEU A 110 9.54 4.09 -18.10
CA LEU A 110 9.12 3.22 -17.02
C LEU A 110 9.69 1.81 -17.21
N VAL A 111 10.68 1.44 -16.39
CA VAL A 111 11.05 0.04 -16.16
C VAL A 111 10.70 -0.27 -14.72
N LEU A 112 9.86 -1.28 -14.49
CA LEU A 112 9.39 -1.68 -13.16
C LEU A 112 9.83 -3.09 -12.78
N ALA A 113 10.42 -3.85 -13.70
CA ALA A 113 10.70 -5.28 -13.53
C ALA A 113 11.53 -5.58 -12.27
N ASP A 114 12.54 -4.76 -12.01
CA ASP A 114 13.40 -4.88 -10.84
C ASP A 114 12.71 -4.56 -9.51
N LEU A 115 11.61 -3.80 -9.52
CA LEU A 115 10.79 -3.60 -8.33
C LEU A 115 10.01 -4.86 -7.95
N PHE A 116 9.64 -5.69 -8.93
CA PHE A 116 8.96 -6.96 -8.67
C PHE A 116 9.90 -8.02 -8.06
N ASP A 117 11.20 -7.91 -8.30
CA ASP A 117 12.19 -8.77 -7.62
C ASP A 117 12.19 -8.53 -6.10
N ILE A 118 11.81 -7.33 -5.65
CA ILE A 118 11.64 -6.99 -4.23
C ILE A 118 10.38 -7.66 -3.64
N LEU A 119 9.36 -7.95 -4.46
CA LEU A 119 8.11 -8.61 -4.02
C LEU A 119 8.30 -10.12 -3.80
N LEU A 120 9.23 -10.78 -4.51
CA LEU A 120 9.46 -12.22 -4.41
C LEU A 120 9.79 -12.69 -2.97
N PRO A 121 10.74 -12.06 -2.23
CA PRO A 121 10.96 -12.37 -0.82
C PRO A 121 9.74 -12.09 0.08
N MET A 122 8.88 -11.14 -0.30
CA MET A 122 7.69 -10.82 0.49
C MET A 122 6.71 -11.99 0.52
N LEU A 123 6.56 -12.73 -0.58
CA LEU A 123 5.63 -13.87 -0.66
C LEU A 123 5.89 -14.93 0.42
N ASN A 124 7.17 -15.19 0.73
CA ASN A 124 7.55 -16.12 1.80
C ASN A 124 7.11 -15.62 3.18
N ILE A 125 7.27 -14.31 3.43
CA ILE A 125 6.87 -13.66 4.68
C ILE A 125 5.34 -13.68 4.81
N TYR A 126 4.64 -13.39 3.73
CA TYR A 126 3.18 -13.46 3.69
C TYR A 126 2.63 -14.87 3.92
N GLN A 127 3.31 -15.91 3.42
CA GLN A 127 2.89 -17.29 3.66
C GLN A 127 2.82 -17.61 5.15
N GLU A 128 3.80 -17.15 5.93
CA GLU A 128 3.78 -17.28 7.39
C GLU A 128 2.62 -16.49 8.01
N PHE A 129 2.39 -15.26 7.56
CA PHE A 129 1.31 -14.41 8.05
C PHE A 129 -0.06 -15.07 7.81
N VAL A 130 -0.34 -15.49 6.57
CA VAL A 130 -1.61 -16.12 6.18
C VAL A 130 -1.83 -17.43 6.93
N ARG A 131 -0.79 -18.27 7.07
CA ARG A 131 -0.89 -19.55 7.80
C ARG A 131 -1.24 -19.35 9.27
N ASN A 132 -0.65 -18.33 9.91
CA ASN A 132 -0.82 -18.09 11.35
C ASN A 132 -1.94 -17.07 11.66
N HIS A 133 -2.59 -16.50 10.65
CA HIS A 133 -3.59 -15.44 10.83
C HIS A 133 -4.76 -15.87 11.73
N GLN A 134 -5.29 -17.09 11.53
CA GLN A 134 -6.38 -17.61 12.36
C GLN A 134 -5.98 -17.71 13.84
N TYR A 135 -4.72 -18.11 14.11
CA TYR A 135 -4.19 -18.18 15.46
C TYR A 135 -4.02 -16.79 16.07
N SER A 136 -3.50 -15.82 15.31
CA SER A 136 -3.43 -14.41 15.71
C SER A 136 -4.79 -13.87 16.17
N LEU A 137 -5.86 -14.13 15.41
CA LEU A 137 -7.22 -13.70 15.78
C LEU A 137 -7.74 -14.39 17.06
N GLN A 138 -7.38 -15.66 17.29
CA GLN A 138 -7.74 -16.36 18.53
C GLN A 138 -7.05 -15.76 19.75
N ILE A 139 -5.75 -15.45 19.64
CA ILE A 139 -5.01 -14.78 20.72
C ILE A 139 -5.58 -13.38 20.98
N LEU A 140 -5.89 -12.62 19.94
CA LEU A 140 -6.54 -11.31 20.08
C LEU A 140 -7.88 -11.44 20.82
N ALA A 141 -8.72 -12.42 20.45
CA ALA A 141 -9.99 -12.67 21.14
C ALA A 141 -9.80 -13.07 22.60
N HIS A 142 -8.75 -13.84 22.92
CA HIS A 142 -8.38 -14.18 24.30
C HIS A 142 -7.96 -12.94 25.08
N CYS A 143 -7.08 -12.09 24.52
CA CYS A 143 -6.66 -10.84 25.16
C CYS A 143 -7.83 -9.89 25.43
N LYS A 144 -8.85 -9.85 24.54
CA LYS A 144 -10.07 -9.04 24.73
C LYS A 144 -10.93 -9.47 25.93
N GLN A 145 -10.71 -10.66 26.49
CA GLN A 145 -11.37 -11.07 27.76
C GLN A 145 -10.83 -10.27 28.96
N ASN A 146 -9.60 -9.75 28.87
CA ASN A 146 -9.05 -8.85 29.87
C ASN A 146 -9.64 -7.44 29.70
N ARG A 147 -10.35 -6.96 30.73
CA ARG A 147 -11.02 -5.64 30.71
C ARG A 147 -10.05 -4.48 30.53
N ASP A 148 -8.83 -4.58 31.06
CA ASP A 148 -7.83 -3.52 30.92
C ASP A 148 -7.32 -3.44 29.48
N PHE A 149 -7.12 -4.59 28.83
CA PHE A 149 -6.75 -4.66 27.43
C PHE A 149 -7.88 -4.20 26.50
N ASP A 150 -9.11 -4.67 26.72
CA ASP A 150 -10.27 -4.26 25.90
C ASP A 150 -10.49 -2.75 25.95
N LYS A 151 -10.37 -2.14 27.14
CA LYS A 151 -10.45 -0.68 27.30
C LYS A 151 -9.33 0.04 26.55
N LEU A 152 -8.09 -0.47 26.64
CA LEU A 152 -6.94 0.10 25.93
C LEU A 152 -7.11 0.00 24.41
N LEU A 153 -7.57 -1.16 23.92
CA LEU A 153 -7.79 -1.40 22.50
C LEU A 153 -8.84 -0.44 21.94
N LYS A 154 -9.98 -0.27 22.63
CA LYS A 154 -11.02 0.69 22.23
C LYS A 154 -10.52 2.13 22.18
N GLN A 155 -9.58 2.52 23.05
CA GLN A 155 -8.96 3.84 22.97
C GLN A 155 -8.10 4.02 21.71
N TYR A 156 -7.44 2.96 21.25
CA TYR A 156 -6.66 2.99 20.02
C TYR A 156 -7.54 2.96 18.77
N GLU A 157 -8.63 2.19 18.78
CA GLU A 157 -9.63 2.14 17.70
C GLU A 157 -10.40 3.46 17.56
N ALA A 158 -10.58 4.22 18.66
CA ALA A 158 -11.24 5.53 18.65
C ALA A 158 -10.37 6.66 18.04
N LYS A 159 -9.12 6.40 17.65
CA LYS A 159 -8.28 7.40 16.98
C LYS A 159 -8.86 7.74 15.59
N PRO A 160 -8.82 9.01 15.17
CA PRO A 160 -9.38 9.43 13.88
C PRO A 160 -8.72 8.70 12.69
N ASP A 161 -7.43 8.39 12.79
CA ASP A 161 -6.69 7.66 11.74
C ASP A 161 -7.23 6.24 11.49
N CYS A 162 -7.96 5.66 12.44
CA CYS A 162 -8.50 4.31 12.33
C CYS A 162 -9.82 4.27 11.53
N GLU A 163 -10.44 5.42 11.25
CA GLU A 163 -11.71 5.53 10.49
C GLU A 163 -12.80 4.57 10.98
N GLU A 164 -12.95 4.42 12.30
CA GLU A 164 -13.90 3.49 12.95
C GLU A 164 -13.65 1.99 12.67
N ARG A 165 -12.51 1.65 12.07
CA ARG A 165 -12.11 0.26 11.80
C ARG A 165 -11.47 -0.36 13.03
N THR A 166 -11.76 -1.65 13.23
CA THR A 166 -11.21 -2.41 14.35
C THR A 166 -9.84 -3.00 14.01
N LEU A 167 -9.07 -3.39 15.04
CA LEU A 167 -7.78 -4.05 14.84
C LEU A 167 -7.91 -5.33 13.99
N GLU A 168 -8.99 -6.09 14.15
CA GLU A 168 -9.25 -7.29 13.34
C GLU A 168 -9.30 -6.94 11.85
N THR A 169 -9.94 -5.83 11.49
CA THR A 169 -10.04 -5.39 10.09
C THR A 169 -8.65 -5.09 9.54
N PHE A 170 -7.82 -4.37 10.31
CA PHE A 170 -6.45 -4.07 9.89
C PHE A 170 -5.59 -5.31 9.67
N LEU A 171 -5.77 -6.34 10.50
CA LEU A 171 -5.05 -7.60 10.37
C LEU A 171 -5.45 -8.40 9.12
N THR A 172 -6.61 -8.12 8.51
CA THR A 172 -7.04 -8.79 7.27
C THR A 172 -6.47 -8.17 5.99
N TYR A 173 -6.09 -6.89 5.99
CA TYR A 173 -5.57 -6.21 4.78
C TYR A 173 -4.41 -6.95 4.11
N PRO A 174 -3.40 -7.48 4.84
CA PRO A 174 -2.33 -8.27 4.23
C PRO A 174 -2.82 -9.49 3.43
N MET A 175 -3.95 -10.08 3.81
CA MET A 175 -4.49 -11.25 3.11
C MET A 175 -5.07 -10.90 1.73
N PHE A 176 -5.59 -9.68 1.58
CA PHE A 176 -6.26 -9.23 0.35
C PHE A 176 -5.30 -8.55 -0.64
N GLN A 177 -4.10 -8.17 -0.21
CA GLN A 177 -3.16 -7.48 -1.08
C GLN A 177 -2.43 -8.44 -2.04
N ILE A 178 -2.05 -9.65 -1.59
CA ILE A 178 -1.31 -10.61 -2.43
C ILE A 178 -2.04 -10.94 -3.74
N PRO A 179 -3.35 -11.25 -3.75
CA PRO A 179 -4.05 -11.58 -4.98
C PRO A 179 -4.20 -10.41 -5.96
N ARG A 180 -3.86 -9.18 -5.56
CA ARG A 180 -3.96 -7.97 -6.41
C ARG A 180 -2.71 -7.74 -7.26
N TYR A 181 -1.57 -8.34 -6.92
CA TYR A 181 -0.34 -8.30 -7.73
C TYR A 181 -0.32 -9.44 -8.74
#